data_AF-A0A0D6MCT6-F1
#
_entry.id   AF-A0A0D6MCT6-F1
#
_cell.length_a   1.000
_cell.length_b   1.000
_cell.length_c   1.000
_cell.angle_alpha   90.00
_cell.angle_beta   90.00
_cell.angle_gamma   90.00
#
_symmetry.space_group_name_H-M   'P 1'
#
loop_
_entity.id
_entity.type
_entity.pdbx_description
1 polymer ?
#
loop_
_entity_poly.entity_id
_entity_poly.type
_entity_poly.pdbx_seq_one_letter_code
_entity_poly.pdbx_strand_id
1 'polypeptide(L)'
;MVYGCANSCVKFLFFLVNLLICIFGALIFGFSLWANLDKNFGSHLADFVRKVDGADHTHIDEIAKYQASLWILVAVGALLFFVGFLGCCGAACESPILLGLVSGLSLNNAVHYEIASSSYLYLINFIIFQFFFIVLILTAIELGATIFAMSNRDKFVEAVQKVMETSASTAELRKNLKPIQDLFNCCGATISTKQLFIDDKICTPEQYQLVRRFLQFRTCLLFVFNTGS
;
A
#
# COMPACT_ATOMS: atom_id res chain seq x y z
N MET A 1 -8.36 21.62 -37.15
CA MET A 1 -7.52 21.57 -35.93
C MET A 1 -7.88 20.26 -35.25
N VAL A 2 -6.94 19.33 -35.11
CA VAL A 2 -7.21 17.96 -34.63
C VAL A 2 -7.56 18.05 -33.13
N TYR A 3 -8.84 18.21 -32.81
CA TYR A 3 -9.36 17.87 -31.49
C TYR A 3 -9.26 16.34 -31.36
N GLY A 4 -8.06 15.89 -31.03
CA GLY A 4 -7.66 14.50 -31.15
C GLY A 4 -8.29 13.61 -30.09
N CYS A 5 -8.64 12.39 -30.50
CA CYS A 5 -9.08 11.26 -29.69
C CYS A 5 -8.28 11.09 -28.37
N ALA A 6 -7.02 11.53 -28.35
CA ALA A 6 -6.14 11.53 -27.19
C ALA A 6 -6.67 12.33 -25.99
N ASN A 7 -7.27 13.51 -26.19
CA ASN A 7 -7.76 14.34 -25.08
C ASN A 7 -8.99 13.69 -24.39
N SER A 8 -9.90 13.13 -25.18
CA SER A 8 -11.05 12.37 -24.66
C SER A 8 -10.61 11.08 -23.95
N CYS A 9 -9.58 10.39 -24.47
CA CYS A 9 -9.02 9.20 -23.83
C CYS A 9 -8.41 9.53 -22.47
N VAL A 10 -7.65 10.63 -22.36
CA VAL A 10 -7.04 11.07 -21.10
C VAL A 10 -8.10 11.42 -20.05
N LYS A 11 -9.19 12.11 -20.43
CA LYS A 11 -10.30 12.41 -19.51
C LYS A 11 -11.01 11.15 -19.03
N PHE A 12 -11.28 10.19 -19.92
CA PHE A 12 -11.90 8.91 -19.57
C PHE A 12 -11.00 8.08 -18.65
N LEU A 13 -9.70 8.00 -18.95
CA LEU A 13 -8.73 7.32 -18.11
C LEU A 13 -8.62 7.95 -16.72
N PHE A 14 -8.64 9.29 -16.65
CA PHE A 14 -8.65 10.01 -15.38
C PHE A 14 -9.93 9.74 -14.58
N PHE A 15 -11.10 9.79 -15.22
CA PHE A 15 -12.37 9.44 -14.58
C PHE A 15 -12.34 8.00 -14.05
N LEU A 16 -11.87 7.04 -14.84
CA LEU A 16 -11.78 5.63 -14.48
C LEU A 16 -10.84 5.41 -13.27
N VAL A 17 -9.64 6.00 -13.29
CA VAL A 17 -8.69 5.86 -12.18
C VAL A 17 -9.25 6.45 -10.88
N ASN A 18 -9.84 7.64 -10.93
CA ASN A 18 -10.46 8.25 -9.74
C ASN A 18 -11.69 7.47 -9.25
N LEU A 19 -12.47 6.87 -10.16
CA LEU A 19 -13.57 5.99 -9.80
C LEU A 19 -13.07 4.71 -9.11
N LEU A 20 -11.99 4.10 -9.59
CA LEU A 20 -11.38 2.94 -8.96
C LEU A 20 -10.83 3.28 -7.57
N ILE A 21 -10.16 4.44 -7.42
CA ILE A 21 -9.70 4.95 -6.13
C ILE A 21 -10.89 5.18 -5.18
N CYS A 22 -11.99 5.74 -5.68
CA CYS A 22 -13.21 5.96 -4.90
C CYS A 22 -13.80 4.63 -4.40
N ILE A 23 -13.96 3.63 -5.28
CA ILE A 23 -14.48 2.30 -4.92
C ILE A 23 -13.56 1.63 -3.89
N PHE A 24 -12.25 1.66 -4.12
CA PHE A 24 -11.27 1.06 -3.21
C PHE A 24 -11.25 1.76 -1.85
N GLY A 25 -11.30 3.10 -1.85
CA GLY A 25 -11.44 3.91 -0.64
C GLY A 25 -12.72 3.61 0.13
N ALA A 26 -13.85 3.43 -0.56
CA ALA A 26 -15.12 3.05 0.05
C ALA A 26 -15.07 1.65 0.68
N LEU A 27 -14.44 0.68 0.02
CA LEU A 27 -14.24 -0.67 0.55
C LEU A 27 -13.37 -0.66 1.81
N ILE A 28 -12.24 0.05 1.78
CA ILE A 28 -11.36 0.19 2.95
C ILE A 28 -12.10 0.91 4.09
N PHE A 29 -12.73 2.05 3.80
CA PHE A 29 -13.44 2.84 4.80
C PHE A 29 -14.57 2.01 5.42
N GLY A 30 -15.38 1.32 4.61
CA GLY A 30 -16.47 0.46 5.06
C GLY A 30 -15.98 -0.72 5.90
N PHE A 31 -14.94 -1.42 5.44
CA PHE A 31 -14.33 -2.52 6.19
C PHE A 31 -13.74 -2.03 7.52
N SER A 32 -13.07 -0.89 7.53
CA SER A 32 -12.46 -0.31 8.73
C SER A 32 -13.51 0.14 9.74
N LEU A 33 -14.61 0.71 9.27
CA LEU A 33 -15.74 1.09 10.12
C LEU A 33 -16.38 -0.17 10.70
N TRP A 34 -16.65 -1.20 9.89
CA TRP A 34 -17.21 -2.47 10.34
C TRP A 34 -16.33 -3.14 11.40
N ALA A 35 -15.01 -3.24 11.16
CA ALA A 35 -14.05 -3.81 12.10
C ALA A 35 -13.94 -3.04 13.43
N ASN A 36 -14.21 -1.73 13.42
CA ASN A 36 -14.17 -0.88 14.61
C ASN A 36 -15.50 -0.92 15.39
N LEU A 37 -16.64 -1.06 14.71
CA LEU A 37 -17.96 -1.12 15.37
C LEU A 37 -18.30 -2.52 15.91
N ASP A 38 -17.80 -3.59 15.29
CA ASP A 38 -18.12 -4.95 15.71
C ASP A 38 -17.22 -5.44 16.86
N LYS A 39 -17.81 -5.58 18.05
CA LYS A 39 -17.13 -6.08 19.25
C LYS A 39 -16.70 -7.55 19.11
N ASN A 40 -17.42 -8.33 18.30
CA ASN A 40 -17.07 -9.74 18.07
C ASN A 40 -15.76 -9.84 17.29
N PHE A 41 -15.61 -9.03 16.24
CA PHE A 41 -14.37 -8.90 15.49
C PHE A 41 -13.19 -8.51 16.37
N GLY A 42 -13.37 -7.54 17.28
CA GLY A 42 -12.34 -7.13 18.23
C GLY A 42 -11.83 -8.28 19.12
N SER A 43 -12.72 -9.16 19.58
CA SER A 43 -12.34 -10.32 20.41
C SER A 43 -11.58 -11.39 19.63
N HIS A 44 -12.00 -11.70 18.40
CA HIS A 44 -11.30 -12.65 17.53
C HIS A 44 -9.92 -12.14 17.09
N LEU A 45 -9.83 -10.82 16.84
CA LEU A 45 -8.56 -10.17 16.51
C LEU A 45 -7.62 -10.20 17.71
N ALA A 46 -8.10 -9.92 18.92
CA ALA A 46 -7.31 -10.00 20.15
C ALA A 46 -6.77 -11.42 20.41
N ASP A 47 -7.57 -12.45 20.12
CA ASP A 47 -7.16 -13.85 20.29
C ASP A 47 -6.16 -14.30 19.22
N PHE A 48 -6.32 -13.85 17.97
CA PHE A 48 -5.33 -14.03 16.90
C PHE A 48 -4.01 -13.33 17.23
N VAL A 49 -4.06 -12.05 17.63
CA VAL A 49 -2.88 -11.27 18.04
C VAL A 49 -2.18 -11.95 19.22
N ARG A 50 -2.91 -12.45 20.23
CA ARG A 50 -2.32 -13.21 21.34
C ARG A 50 -1.56 -14.46 20.91
N LYS A 51 -2.11 -15.24 19.98
CA LYS A 51 -1.43 -16.44 19.44
C LYS A 51 -0.17 -16.08 18.66
N VAL A 52 -0.18 -14.90 18.06
CA VAL A 52 0.87 -14.39 17.20
C VAL A 52 1.96 -13.76 18.10
N ASP A 53 1.67 -13.01 19.16
CA ASP A 53 2.63 -12.30 20.03
C ASP A 53 3.24 -13.06 21.22
N GLY A 54 2.97 -14.34 21.43
CA GLY A 54 3.86 -15.22 22.21
C GLY A 54 4.40 -14.69 23.57
N ALA A 55 3.57 -13.99 24.36
CA ALA A 55 3.77 -13.56 25.76
C ALA A 55 4.90 -12.56 26.09
N ASP A 56 4.50 -11.33 26.48
CA ASP A 56 5.01 -10.66 27.70
C ASP A 56 3.96 -9.69 28.30
N HIS A 57 3.94 -9.56 29.62
CA HIS A 57 2.89 -8.96 30.44
C HIS A 57 2.93 -7.42 30.52
N THR A 58 2.53 -6.72 29.45
CA THR A 58 2.21 -5.27 29.50
C THR A 58 0.83 -4.99 28.90
N HIS A 59 -0.19 -5.43 29.63
CA HIS A 59 -1.56 -5.68 29.15
C HIS A 59 -2.45 -4.44 28.92
N ILE A 60 -1.88 -3.24 28.79
CA ILE A 60 -2.64 -1.98 28.65
C ILE A 60 -2.20 -1.15 27.41
N ASP A 61 -0.99 -1.32 26.89
CA ASP A 61 -0.44 -0.44 25.82
C ASP A 61 -0.62 -1.00 24.40
N GLU A 62 -0.76 -2.33 24.23
CA GLU A 62 -0.84 -2.96 22.91
C GLU A 62 -2.27 -2.99 22.33
N ILE A 63 -3.33 -3.07 23.16
CA ILE A 63 -4.73 -2.94 22.67
C ILE A 63 -4.97 -1.53 22.11
N ALA A 64 -4.36 -0.51 22.73
CA ALA A 64 -4.43 0.87 22.27
C ALA A 64 -3.78 1.07 20.88
N LYS A 65 -2.70 0.34 20.56
CA LYS A 65 -2.05 0.38 19.24
C LYS A 65 -2.89 -0.17 18.11
N TYR A 66 -3.54 -1.32 18.31
CA TYR A 66 -4.40 -1.92 17.28
C TYR A 66 -5.66 -1.08 17.05
N GLN A 67 -6.26 -0.57 18.13
CA GLN A 67 -7.36 0.36 18.02
C GLN A 67 -6.91 1.63 17.27
N ALA A 68 -5.74 2.20 17.60
CA ALA A 68 -5.19 3.35 16.87
C ALA A 68 -4.96 3.06 15.38
N SER A 69 -4.49 1.86 15.03
CA SER A 69 -4.26 1.45 13.64
C SER A 69 -5.55 1.35 12.83
N LEU A 70 -6.63 0.82 13.42
CA LEU A 70 -7.95 0.78 12.78
C LEU A 70 -8.52 2.19 12.56
N TRP A 71 -8.37 3.10 13.54
CA TRP A 71 -8.79 4.50 13.38
C TRP A 71 -7.97 5.24 12.31
N ILE A 72 -6.67 4.95 12.17
CA ILE A 72 -5.84 5.45 11.08
C ILE A 72 -6.35 4.91 9.73
N LEU A 73 -6.71 3.62 9.67
CA LEU A 73 -7.24 3.01 8.45
C LEU A 73 -8.60 3.61 8.05
N VAL A 74 -9.46 3.94 9.02
CA VAL A 74 -10.68 4.72 8.80
C VAL A 74 -10.34 6.09 8.23
N ALA A 75 -9.38 6.82 8.81
CA ALA A 75 -8.99 8.15 8.34
C ALA A 75 -8.42 8.13 6.91
N VAL A 76 -7.49 7.21 6.62
CA VAL A 76 -6.90 7.03 5.28
C VAL A 76 -7.97 6.59 4.28
N GLY A 77 -8.82 5.62 4.63
CA GLY A 77 -9.90 5.15 3.77
C GLY A 77 -10.91 6.25 3.45
N ALA A 78 -11.32 7.05 4.44
CA ALA A 78 -12.19 8.20 4.25
C ALA A 78 -11.55 9.23 3.31
N LEU A 79 -10.27 9.56 3.53
CA LEU A 79 -9.54 10.50 2.69
C LEU A 79 -9.48 10.01 1.24
N LEU A 80 -9.12 8.74 1.00
CA LEU A 80 -9.10 8.12 -0.34
C LEU A 80 -10.48 8.15 -1.00
N PHE A 81 -11.54 7.88 -0.26
CA PHE A 81 -12.91 7.95 -0.75
C PHE A 81 -13.29 9.39 -1.15
N PHE A 82 -13.07 10.38 -0.28
CA PHE A 82 -13.39 11.78 -0.59
C PHE A 82 -12.56 12.33 -1.75
N VAL A 83 -11.27 12.00 -1.80
CA VAL A 83 -10.38 12.32 -2.92
C VAL A 83 -10.92 11.72 -4.23
N GLY A 84 -11.23 10.43 -4.25
CA GLY A 84 -11.75 9.76 -5.44
C GLY A 84 -13.13 10.29 -5.85
N PHE A 85 -13.99 10.58 -4.89
CA PHE A 85 -15.31 11.18 -5.12
C PHE A 85 -15.19 12.59 -5.72
N LEU A 86 -14.34 13.46 -5.17
CA LEU A 86 -14.08 14.79 -5.72
C LEU A 86 -13.43 14.74 -7.11
N GLY A 87 -12.54 13.77 -7.36
CA GLY A 87 -11.96 13.53 -8.68
C GLY A 87 -13.01 13.08 -9.71
N CYS A 88 -13.92 12.18 -9.32
CA CYS A 88 -15.02 11.70 -10.14
C CYS A 88 -16.06 12.80 -10.40
N CYS A 89 -16.48 13.54 -9.37
CA CYS A 89 -17.40 14.68 -9.48
C CYS A 89 -16.79 15.83 -10.29
N GLY A 90 -15.50 16.12 -10.14
CA GLY A 90 -14.81 17.13 -10.95
C GLY A 90 -14.82 16.78 -12.44
N ALA A 91 -14.59 15.50 -12.76
CA ALA A 91 -14.65 15.01 -14.14
C ALA A 91 -16.08 14.92 -14.70
N ALA A 92 -17.09 14.61 -13.86
CA ALA A 92 -18.49 14.49 -14.27
C ALA A 92 -19.23 15.85 -14.35
N CYS A 93 -18.85 16.83 -13.51
CA CYS A 93 -19.44 18.17 -13.50
C CYS A 93 -18.89 19.09 -14.60
N GLU A 94 -17.82 18.70 -15.28
CA GLU A 94 -17.41 19.35 -16.53
C GLU A 94 -18.39 18.93 -17.63
N SER A 95 -19.55 19.60 -17.72
CA SER A 95 -20.56 19.24 -18.72
C SER A 95 -19.95 19.27 -20.13
N PRO A 96 -19.93 18.14 -20.87
CA PRO A 96 -19.35 18.09 -22.21
C PRO A 96 -20.10 19.00 -23.19
N ILE A 97 -21.35 19.34 -22.87
CA ILE A 97 -22.23 20.18 -23.67
C ILE A 97 -21.91 21.68 -23.51
N LEU A 98 -21.54 22.19 -22.32
CA LEU A 98 -21.23 23.62 -22.16
C LEU A 98 -19.85 23.99 -22.74
N LEU A 99 -18.84 23.11 -22.59
CA LEU A 99 -17.55 23.28 -23.25
C LEU A 99 -17.66 23.08 -24.78
N GLY A 100 -18.51 22.14 -25.22
CA GLY A 100 -18.84 21.90 -26.63
C GLY A 100 -19.62 23.03 -27.30
N LEU A 101 -20.57 23.65 -26.59
CA LEU A 101 -21.36 24.79 -27.09
C LEU A 101 -20.55 26.08 -27.16
N VAL A 102 -19.70 26.34 -26.16
CA VAL A 102 -18.72 27.45 -26.23
C VAL A 102 -17.70 27.19 -27.36
N SER A 103 -17.39 25.92 -27.64
CA SER A 103 -16.48 25.58 -28.73
C SER A 103 -17.09 25.59 -30.14
N GLY A 104 -18.41 25.37 -30.26
CA GLY A 104 -19.15 25.37 -31.53
C GLY A 104 -19.84 26.68 -31.90
N LEU A 105 -20.02 27.63 -30.97
CA LEU A 105 -20.84 28.82 -31.17
C LEU A 105 -20.10 30.13 -30.82
N SER A 106 -19.02 30.48 -31.51
CA SER A 106 -18.68 31.89 -31.80
C SER A 106 -17.47 32.02 -32.73
N LEU A 107 -17.58 32.89 -33.73
CA LEU A 107 -16.47 33.35 -34.56
C LEU A 107 -15.46 34.12 -33.69
N ASN A 108 -14.29 33.54 -33.36
CA ASN A 108 -12.97 34.20 -33.25
C ASN A 108 -11.93 33.28 -32.57
N ASN A 109 -10.83 32.98 -33.27
CA ASN A 109 -9.78 32.04 -32.83
C ASN A 109 -8.99 32.48 -31.57
N ALA A 110 -9.01 33.76 -31.20
CA ALA A 110 -8.23 34.27 -30.05
C ALA A 110 -8.91 34.01 -28.69
N VAL A 111 -10.22 34.25 -28.60
CA VAL A 111 -10.99 34.09 -27.35
C VAL A 111 -11.14 32.62 -26.95
N HIS A 112 -11.19 31.72 -27.94
CA HIS A 112 -11.17 30.27 -27.74
C HIS A 112 -9.91 29.78 -27.04
N TYR A 113 -8.76 30.33 -27.42
CA TYR A 113 -7.46 29.95 -26.86
C TYR A 113 -7.32 30.39 -25.40
N GLU A 114 -7.85 31.55 -25.03
CA GLU A 114 -7.80 32.08 -23.64
C GLU A 114 -8.75 31.37 -22.68
N ILE A 115 -9.97 31.04 -23.12
CA ILE A 115 -10.95 30.33 -22.29
C ILE A 115 -10.58 28.85 -22.14
N ALA A 116 -10.10 28.22 -23.23
CA ALA A 116 -9.59 26.86 -23.18
C ALA A 116 -8.33 26.80 -22.28
N SER A 117 -7.36 27.70 -22.46
CA SER A 117 -6.14 27.70 -21.64
C SER A 117 -6.45 27.87 -20.15
N SER A 118 -7.42 28.71 -19.79
CA SER A 118 -7.86 28.89 -18.41
C SER A 118 -8.47 27.61 -17.83
N SER A 119 -9.41 26.97 -18.53
CA SER A 119 -10.06 25.74 -18.07
C SER A 119 -9.11 24.55 -18.00
N TYR A 120 -8.21 24.37 -18.96
CA TYR A 120 -7.12 23.38 -18.88
C TYR A 120 -6.16 23.66 -17.73
N LEU A 121 -5.81 24.93 -17.49
CA LEU A 121 -4.92 25.31 -16.39
C LEU A 121 -5.57 25.02 -15.03
N TYR A 122 -6.87 25.27 -14.84
CA TYR A 122 -7.58 24.89 -13.60
C TYR A 122 -7.61 23.37 -13.40
N LEU A 123 -7.92 22.59 -14.44
CA LEU A 123 -7.94 21.13 -14.37
C LEU A 123 -6.54 20.57 -14.08
N ILE A 124 -5.49 21.09 -14.73
CA ILE A 124 -4.09 20.74 -14.48
C ILE A 124 -3.70 21.09 -13.05
N ASN A 125 -4.04 22.28 -12.55
CA ASN A 125 -3.76 22.67 -11.16
C ASN A 125 -4.50 21.77 -10.16
N PHE A 126 -5.74 21.37 -10.44
CA PHE A 126 -6.48 20.44 -9.59
C PHE A 126 -5.85 19.04 -9.57
N ILE A 127 -5.42 18.52 -10.73
CA ILE A 127 -4.71 17.24 -10.82
C ILE A 127 -3.38 17.30 -10.08
N ILE A 128 -2.61 18.38 -10.25
CA ILE A 128 -1.34 18.59 -9.55
C ILE A 128 -1.56 18.65 -8.04
N PHE A 129 -2.58 19.38 -7.59
CA PHE A 129 -2.97 19.44 -6.19
C PHE A 129 -3.30 18.04 -5.67
N GLN A 130 -4.17 17.31 -6.37
CA GLN A 130 -4.57 15.95 -5.98
C GLN A 130 -3.38 14.99 -5.87
N PHE A 131 -2.46 15.03 -6.84
CA PHE A 131 -1.25 14.21 -6.82
C PHE A 131 -0.30 14.63 -5.69
N PHE A 132 -0.13 15.93 -5.44
CA PHE A 132 0.71 16.46 -4.36
C PHE A 132 0.23 15.99 -2.98
N PHE A 133 -1.08 15.99 -2.72
CA PHE A 133 -1.63 15.47 -1.46
C PHE A 133 -1.40 13.96 -1.31
N ILE A 134 -1.58 13.18 -2.38
CA ILE A 134 -1.31 11.73 -2.35
C ILE A 134 0.17 11.48 -2.03
N VAL A 135 1.09 12.19 -2.70
CA VAL A 135 2.53 12.07 -2.46
C VAL A 135 2.90 12.50 -1.04
N LEU A 136 2.33 13.57 -0.50
CA LEU A 136 2.55 13.98 0.90
C LEU A 136 2.09 12.91 1.89
N ILE A 137 0.93 12.30 1.66
CA ILE A 137 0.40 11.23 2.53
C ILE A 137 1.31 10.00 2.46
N LEU A 138 1.71 9.57 1.26
CA LEU A 138 2.64 8.46 1.09
C LEU A 138 3.98 8.74 1.78
N THR A 139 4.50 9.95 1.61
CA THR A 139 5.75 10.38 2.27
C THR A 139 5.59 10.35 3.80
N ALA A 140 4.48 10.82 4.35
CA ALA A 140 4.24 10.78 5.79
C ALA A 140 4.16 9.35 6.34
N ILE A 141 3.50 8.45 5.61
CA ILE A 141 3.40 7.02 5.97
C ILE A 141 4.78 6.36 5.91
N GLU A 142 5.54 6.58 4.83
CA GLU A 142 6.89 6.03 4.66
C GLU A 142 7.85 6.54 5.74
N LEU A 143 7.82 7.83 6.05
CA LEU A 143 8.62 8.43 7.12
C LEU A 143 8.22 7.86 8.48
N GLY A 144 6.92 7.72 8.77
CA GLY A 144 6.43 7.12 10.00
C GLY A 144 6.89 5.67 10.17
N ALA A 145 6.74 4.86 9.11
CA ALA A 145 7.20 3.47 9.10
C ALA A 145 8.73 3.38 9.28
N THR A 146 9.48 4.25 8.61
CA THR A 146 10.94 4.30 8.71
C THR A 146 11.39 4.70 10.12
N ILE A 147 10.80 5.74 10.71
CA ILE A 147 11.11 6.18 12.07
C ILE A 147 10.79 5.06 13.07
N PHE A 148 9.64 4.39 12.93
CA PHE A 148 9.28 3.27 13.79
C PHE A 148 10.29 2.12 13.69
N ALA A 149 10.65 1.72 12.46
CA ALA A 149 11.62 0.65 12.20
C ALA A 149 13.01 0.97 12.76
N MET A 150 13.44 2.24 12.65
CA MET A 150 14.75 2.69 13.15
C MET A 150 14.76 2.86 14.67
N SER A 151 13.66 3.35 15.25
CA SER A 151 13.55 3.62 16.69
C SER A 151 13.34 2.35 17.51
N ASN A 152 12.79 1.28 16.92
CA ASN A 152 12.45 0.05 17.63
C ASN A 152 12.93 -1.17 16.83
N ARG A 153 14.25 -1.25 16.58
CA ARG A 153 14.84 -2.27 15.70
C ARG A 153 14.48 -3.69 16.12
N ASP A 154 14.58 -4.02 17.40
CA ASP A 154 14.29 -5.38 17.90
C ASP A 154 12.83 -5.78 17.66
N LYS A 155 11.89 -4.87 17.96
CA LYS A 155 10.45 -5.09 17.71
C LYS A 155 10.14 -5.20 16.22
N PHE A 156 10.82 -4.42 15.38
CA PHE A 156 10.67 -4.50 13.93
C PHE A 156 11.17 -5.85 13.39
N VAL A 157 12.35 -6.31 13.83
CA VAL A 157 12.91 -7.62 13.44
C VAL A 157 11.98 -8.76 13.83
N GLU A 158 11.41 -8.72 15.05
CA GLU A 158 10.45 -9.71 15.53
C GLU A 158 9.16 -9.72 14.70
N ALA A 159 8.58 -8.54 14.42
CA ALA A 159 7.38 -8.42 13.59
C ALA A 159 7.60 -8.99 12.17
N VAL A 160 8.75 -8.71 11.56
CA VAL A 160 9.10 -9.22 10.24
C VAL A 160 9.34 -10.73 10.30
N GLN A 161 9.97 -11.25 11.36
CA GLN A 161 10.18 -12.68 11.57
C GLN A 161 8.85 -13.45 11.60
N LYS A 162 7.88 -12.94 12.34
CA LYS A 162 6.53 -13.50 12.46
C LYS A 162 5.77 -13.52 11.13
N VAL A 163 5.85 -12.45 10.34
CA VAL A 163 5.21 -12.40 9.00
C VAL A 163 5.87 -13.42 8.07
N MET A 164 7.19 -13.55 8.13
CA MET A 164 7.96 -14.53 7.37
C MET A 164 7.61 -15.98 7.77
N GLU A 165 7.39 -16.25 9.06
CA GLU A 165 6.95 -17.57 9.55
C GLU A 165 5.52 -17.89 9.13
N THR A 166 4.62 -16.93 9.25
CA THR A 166 3.24 -17.06 8.75
C THR A 166 3.23 -17.34 7.25
N SER A 167 4.11 -16.65 6.52
CA SER A 167 4.30 -16.82 5.08
C SER A 167 5.02 -18.11 4.71
N ALA A 168 5.57 -18.86 5.67
CA ALA A 168 6.19 -20.15 5.44
C ALA A 168 5.29 -21.33 5.84
N SER A 169 4.13 -21.06 6.46
CA SER A 169 3.23 -22.09 7.01
C SER A 169 2.60 -23.01 5.96
N THR A 170 2.40 -22.52 4.74
CA THR A 170 1.70 -23.25 3.66
C THR A 170 2.64 -23.55 2.50
N ALA A 171 2.57 -24.76 1.92
CA ALA A 171 3.40 -25.20 0.78
C ALA A 171 3.35 -24.24 -0.42
N GLU A 172 2.16 -23.72 -0.75
CA GLU A 172 1.99 -22.78 -1.86
C GLU A 172 2.68 -21.44 -1.59
N LEU A 173 2.61 -20.93 -0.35
CA LEU A 173 3.25 -19.69 0.02
C LEU A 173 4.78 -19.83 0.07
N ARG A 174 5.31 -20.99 0.48
CA ARG A 174 6.75 -21.29 0.46
C ARG A 174 7.36 -21.16 -0.94
N LYS A 175 6.63 -21.54 -2.00
CA LYS A 175 7.09 -21.38 -3.39
C LYS A 175 7.28 -19.91 -3.79
N ASN A 176 6.45 -19.01 -3.27
CA ASN A 176 6.54 -17.56 -3.55
C ASN A 176 7.81 -16.93 -2.98
N LEU A 177 8.48 -17.57 -2.01
CA LEU A 177 9.74 -17.09 -1.44
C LEU A 177 10.97 -17.51 -2.25
N LYS A 178 10.83 -18.39 -3.25
CA LYS A 178 11.96 -18.88 -4.04
C LYS A 178 12.73 -17.76 -4.77
N PRO A 179 12.09 -16.78 -5.43
CA PRO A 179 12.82 -15.67 -6.07
C PRO A 179 13.68 -14.88 -5.09
N ILE A 180 13.21 -14.71 -3.85
CA ILE A 180 13.93 -14.01 -2.78
C ILE A 180 15.13 -14.83 -2.31
N GLN A 181 14.96 -16.15 -2.18
CA GLN A 181 16.03 -17.09 -1.80
C GLN A 181 17.16 -17.12 -2.83
N ASP A 182 16.82 -17.12 -4.11
CA ASP A 182 17.79 -17.11 -5.20
C ASP A 182 18.51 -15.75 -5.28
N LEU A 183 17.81 -14.64 -5.07
CA LEU A 183 18.40 -13.30 -5.09
C LEU A 183 19.40 -13.07 -3.94
N PHE A 184 19.05 -13.48 -2.73
CA PHE A 184 19.88 -13.26 -1.53
C PHE A 184 20.78 -14.45 -1.17
N ASN A 185 20.73 -15.51 -1.98
CA ASN A 185 21.45 -16.77 -1.77
C ASN A 185 21.28 -17.33 -0.34
N CYS A 186 20.01 -17.40 0.10
CA CYS A 186 19.58 -17.85 1.42
C CYS A 186 18.57 -19.00 1.30
N CYS A 187 18.34 -19.77 2.37
CA CYS A 187 17.37 -20.86 2.40
C CYS A 187 16.46 -20.74 3.63
N GLY A 188 15.14 -20.71 3.38
CA GLY A 188 14.11 -20.57 4.41
C GLY A 188 13.82 -19.14 4.83
N ALA A 189 12.59 -18.92 5.32
CA ALA A 189 12.13 -17.60 5.78
C ALA A 189 12.80 -17.22 7.13
N THR A 190 12.87 -18.18 8.05
CA THR A 190 13.51 -18.08 9.37
C THR A 190 14.29 -19.36 9.69
N ILE A 191 15.02 -19.38 10.82
CA ILE A 191 15.81 -20.54 11.23
C ILE A 191 14.89 -21.75 11.48
N SER A 192 13.77 -21.50 12.15
CA SER A 192 12.75 -22.48 12.51
C SER A 192 12.10 -23.12 11.29
N THR A 193 11.88 -22.34 10.23
CA THR A 193 11.18 -22.79 9.02
C THR A 193 12.11 -23.38 7.97
N LYS A 194 13.43 -23.25 8.11
CA LYS A 194 14.41 -23.72 7.12
C LYS A 194 14.21 -25.18 6.69
N GLN A 195 13.92 -26.08 7.63
CA GLN A 195 13.73 -27.50 7.31
C GLN A 195 12.55 -27.73 6.37
N LEU A 196 11.45 -26.98 6.57
CA LEU A 196 10.26 -27.04 5.70
C LEU A 196 10.60 -26.70 4.23
N PHE A 197 11.57 -25.84 3.97
CA PHE A 197 11.98 -25.49 2.61
C PHE A 197 12.94 -26.52 1.99
N ILE A 198 13.73 -27.20 2.82
CA ILE A 198 14.60 -28.31 2.40
C ILE A 198 13.75 -29.53 2.03
N ASP A 199 12.77 -29.87 2.89
CA ASP A 199 11.86 -30.99 2.68
C ASP A 199 11.03 -30.84 1.40
N ASP A 200 10.58 -29.61 1.12
CA ASP A 200 9.85 -29.27 -0.10
C ASP A 200 10.76 -29.16 -1.36
N LYS A 201 12.08 -29.38 -1.22
CA LYS A 201 13.08 -29.26 -2.30
C LYS A 201 13.07 -27.88 -2.99
N ILE A 202 12.76 -26.83 -2.23
CA ILE A 202 12.73 -25.45 -2.74
C ILE A 202 14.15 -24.87 -2.77
N CYS A 203 14.98 -25.20 -1.77
CA CYS A 203 16.36 -24.73 -1.68
C CYS A 203 17.32 -25.55 -2.54
N THR A 204 18.33 -24.89 -3.10
CA THR A 204 19.45 -25.53 -3.80
C THR A 204 20.51 -26.08 -2.84
N PRO A 205 21.38 -27.00 -3.28
CA PRO A 205 22.44 -27.56 -2.45
C PRO A 205 23.41 -26.52 -1.89
N GLU A 206 23.70 -25.49 -2.68
CA GLU A 206 24.61 -24.40 -2.29
C GLU A 206 24.00 -23.53 -1.18
N GLN A 207 22.69 -23.26 -1.23
CA GLN A 207 21.97 -22.42 -0.28
C GLN A 207 21.86 -23.04 1.13
N TYR A 208 21.65 -24.36 1.25
CA TYR A 208 21.58 -24.99 2.57
C TYR A 208 22.96 -25.32 3.17
N GLN A 209 24.01 -25.46 2.34
CA GLN A 209 25.39 -25.75 2.78
C GLN A 209 26.21 -24.51 3.19
N LEU A 210 25.74 -23.28 2.92
CA LEU A 210 26.33 -22.00 3.33
C LEU A 210 26.54 -21.81 4.85
N VAL A 211 26.19 -22.80 5.68
CA VAL A 211 26.18 -22.78 7.15
C VAL A 211 27.58 -22.83 7.79
N ARG A 212 28.63 -23.29 7.10
CA ARG A 212 29.89 -23.65 7.79
C ARG A 212 31.07 -22.68 7.70
N ARG A 213 31.05 -21.62 6.87
CA ARG A 213 32.28 -20.84 6.61
C ARG A 213 32.45 -19.55 7.40
N PHE A 214 31.38 -18.92 7.90
CA PHE A 214 31.46 -17.72 8.73
C PHE A 214 30.31 -17.68 9.74
N LEU A 215 30.62 -17.22 10.93
CA LEU A 215 29.84 -17.32 12.17
C LEU A 215 28.60 -16.38 12.22
N GLN A 216 27.71 -16.43 11.23
CA GLN A 216 26.41 -15.73 11.28
C GLN A 216 25.34 -16.49 10.49
N PHE A 217 24.25 -16.82 11.19
CA PHE A 217 23.08 -17.55 10.71
C PHE A 217 22.48 -16.92 9.44
N ARG A 218 22.66 -17.53 8.25
CA ARG A 218 22.09 -17.03 6.99
C ARG A 218 20.63 -17.46 6.80
N THR A 219 19.70 -16.69 7.34
CA THR A 219 18.30 -16.63 6.87
C THR A 219 18.11 -15.39 6.01
N CYS A 220 17.11 -15.37 5.11
CA CYS A 220 16.87 -14.18 4.28
C CYS A 220 16.56 -12.94 5.14
N LEU A 221 15.94 -13.13 6.31
CA LEU A 221 15.72 -12.08 7.30
C LEU A 221 17.03 -11.47 7.80
N LEU A 222 18.02 -12.29 8.21
CA LEU A 222 19.31 -11.80 8.68
C LEU A 222 20.10 -11.06 7.60
N PHE A 223 19.94 -11.41 6.32
CA PHE A 223 20.64 -10.73 5.23
C PHE A 223 20.11 -9.30 5.01
N VAL A 224 18.80 -9.07 5.15
CA VAL A 224 18.19 -7.73 5.01
C VAL A 224 18.60 -6.80 6.17
N PHE A 225 18.81 -7.35 7.37
CA PHE A 225 19.09 -6.56 8.57
C PHE A 225 20.58 -6.39 8.91
N ASN A 226 21.46 -7.19 8.31
CA ASN A 226 22.89 -7.20 8.63
C ASN A 226 23.77 -6.55 7.53
N THR A 227 23.20 -5.75 6.62
CA THR A 227 23.97 -4.96 5.64
C THR A 227 24.48 -3.62 6.20
N GLY A 228 24.71 -3.57 7.51
CA GLY A 228 25.21 -2.38 8.22
C GLY A 228 26.34 -2.75 9.17
N SER A 229 27.48 -3.16 8.63
CA SER A 229 28.77 -3.23 9.32
C SER A 229 29.89 -3.08 8.29
#